data_AF-A0A2V9TV32-F1
#
_entry.id   AF-A0A2V9TV32-F1
#
_cell.length_a   1.000
_cell.length_b   1.000
_cell.length_c   1.000
_cell.angle_alpha   90.00
_cell.angle_beta   90.00
_cell.angle_gamma   90.00
#
_symmetry.space_group_name_H-M   'P 1'
#
loop_
_entity.id
_entity.type
_entity.pdbx_description
1 polymer ?
#
loop_
_entity_poly.entity_id
_entity_poly.type
_entity_poly.pdbx_seq_one_letter_code
_entity_poly.pdbx_strand_id
1 'polypeptide(L)'
;MRHLGGFSMVNQNGLIHAPLSGVRDNRNFIGTKKDKFSVRTITRKLLILAFVLLAALAMVPAASANSFTITSNNLGLSGTLGTVSTTQSGSNVVVTITMSPGYAIVSQGGFIGLNTTGGLTLSGSSLGSFSISNMSAGLQPNSSIGSFTFSDLFKTSLKHGQQFPTTLSFTILNANVNQITGLGIHICVVGGDGCASTGFAITGGNPPAAVPEPGTLSLLGSGLVGIAGVLRRRFIS
;
A
#
# COMPACT_ATOMS: atom_id res chain seq x y z
N MET A 1 13.64 -55.44 -70.05
CA MET A 1 12.44 -54.63 -70.29
C MET A 1 11.28 -55.58 -70.55
N ARG A 2 10.43 -55.79 -69.53
CA ARG A 2 9.27 -56.68 -69.59
C ARG A 2 8.04 -55.78 -69.64
N HIS A 3 7.24 -55.90 -70.69
CA HIS A 3 5.95 -55.21 -70.80
C HIS A 3 4.82 -56.23 -70.88
N LEU A 4 3.74 -55.83 -70.21
CA LEU A 4 2.54 -56.53 -69.80
C LEU A 4 1.72 -57.17 -70.93
N GLY A 5 0.96 -58.19 -70.55
CA GLY A 5 -0.49 -58.18 -70.75
C GLY A 5 -1.04 -59.16 -71.78
N GLY A 6 -1.95 -60.04 -71.32
CA GLY A 6 -2.88 -60.75 -72.19
C GLY A 6 -3.58 -61.92 -71.50
N PHE A 7 -4.89 -62.03 -71.72
CA PHE A 7 -5.80 -63.16 -71.44
C PHE A 7 -6.34 -63.29 -70.00
N SER A 8 -7.60 -63.61 -69.73
CA SER A 8 -8.78 -63.91 -70.56
C SER A 8 -10.04 -63.93 -69.67
N MET A 9 -11.16 -63.46 -70.22
CA MET A 9 -12.51 -64.07 -70.23
C MET A 9 -13.24 -64.54 -68.96
N VAL A 10 -14.49 -64.04 -68.87
CA VAL A 10 -15.74 -64.82 -68.64
C VAL A 10 -16.00 -65.24 -67.19
N ASN A 11 -17.20 -65.26 -66.61
CA ASN A 11 -18.56 -64.79 -66.92
C ASN A 11 -19.44 -65.29 -65.76
N GLN A 12 -20.51 -64.56 -65.48
CA GLN A 12 -21.78 -65.04 -64.94
C GLN A 12 -21.87 -65.66 -63.52
N ASN A 13 -22.69 -64.94 -62.73
CA ASN A 13 -23.87 -65.45 -62.04
C ASN A 13 -23.67 -66.39 -60.84
N GLY A 14 -24.04 -65.84 -59.69
CA GLY A 14 -25.29 -66.30 -59.10
C GLY A 14 -25.17 -67.26 -57.91
N LEU A 15 -25.60 -66.72 -56.78
CA LEU A 15 -26.43 -67.38 -55.76
C LEU A 15 -25.76 -68.25 -54.69
N ILE A 16 -25.67 -67.64 -53.50
CA ILE A 16 -26.30 -68.07 -52.23
C ILE A 16 -26.02 -69.52 -51.76
N HIS A 17 -25.16 -69.67 -50.74
CA HIS A 17 -25.51 -70.03 -49.34
C HIS A 17 -24.24 -70.48 -48.59
N ALA A 18 -24.01 -69.91 -47.40
CA ALA A 18 -23.02 -70.38 -46.43
C ALA A 18 -23.42 -71.77 -45.89
N PRO A 19 -22.46 -72.56 -45.33
CA PRO A 19 -22.37 -72.55 -43.87
C PRO A 19 -20.97 -72.83 -43.24
N LEU A 20 -20.84 -72.30 -42.02
CA LEU A 20 -20.19 -72.84 -40.81
C LEU A 20 -18.66 -72.97 -40.66
N SER A 21 -18.23 -72.41 -39.51
CA SER A 21 -17.20 -72.89 -38.57
C SER A 21 -15.73 -72.59 -38.86
N GLY A 22 -15.05 -71.98 -37.87
CA GLY A 22 -13.59 -72.12 -37.71
C GLY A 22 -12.76 -70.85 -37.50
N VAL A 23 -12.84 -70.26 -36.30
CA VAL A 23 -11.71 -69.81 -35.46
C VAL A 23 -10.38 -69.40 -36.15
N ARG A 24 -10.04 -68.10 -36.16
CA ARG A 24 -8.88 -67.51 -35.43
C ARG A 24 -8.65 -66.02 -35.75
N ASP A 25 -8.61 -65.22 -34.68
CA ASP A 25 -7.79 -64.04 -34.39
C ASP A 25 -7.34 -63.08 -35.50
N ASN A 26 -7.77 -61.81 -35.39
CA ASN A 26 -6.79 -60.73 -35.19
C ASN A 26 -7.44 -59.41 -34.73
N ARG A 27 -7.16 -59.08 -33.47
CA ARG A 27 -6.78 -57.76 -32.95
C ARG A 27 -7.45 -56.53 -33.60
N ASN A 28 -8.42 -55.98 -32.89
CA ASN A 28 -8.56 -54.52 -32.77
C ASN A 28 -9.01 -54.17 -31.34
N PHE A 29 -8.07 -54.25 -30.41
CA PHE A 29 -8.22 -53.60 -29.11
C PHE A 29 -7.98 -52.11 -29.35
N ILE A 30 -9.05 -51.35 -29.60
CA ILE A 30 -9.03 -49.89 -29.54
C ILE A 30 -8.83 -49.53 -28.08
N GLY A 31 -7.57 -49.50 -27.65
CA GLY A 31 -7.17 -48.86 -26.42
C GLY A 31 -7.39 -47.35 -26.59
N THR A 32 -8.51 -46.85 -26.10
CA THR A 32 -8.62 -45.42 -25.81
C THR A 32 -7.62 -45.13 -24.71
N LYS A 33 -6.44 -44.68 -25.13
CA LYS A 33 -5.47 -44.01 -24.25
C LYS A 33 -6.24 -42.82 -23.67
N LYS A 34 -6.79 -42.99 -22.46
CA LYS A 34 -7.20 -41.85 -21.64
C LYS A 34 -5.92 -41.08 -21.41
N ASP A 35 -5.76 -39.99 -22.16
CA ASP A 35 -4.74 -38.99 -21.90
C ASP A 35 -4.93 -38.52 -20.46
N LYS A 36 -4.16 -39.12 -19.55
CA LYS A 36 -3.83 -38.55 -18.25
C LYS A 36 -2.91 -37.36 -18.51
N PHE A 37 -3.34 -36.42 -19.35
CA PHE A 37 -2.65 -35.15 -19.50
C PHE A 37 -2.71 -34.48 -18.14
N SER A 38 -1.52 -34.23 -17.61
CA SER A 38 -1.24 -34.22 -16.19
C SER A 38 -1.97 -33.10 -15.44
N VAL A 39 -3.15 -33.42 -14.89
CA VAL A 39 -3.83 -32.60 -13.87
C VAL A 39 -2.87 -32.29 -12.71
N ARG A 40 -1.94 -33.21 -12.42
CA ARG A 40 -0.85 -33.08 -11.43
C ARG A 40 0.16 -31.98 -11.75
N THR A 41 0.43 -31.72 -13.03
CA THR A 41 1.39 -30.69 -13.46
C THR A 41 0.76 -29.31 -13.47
N ILE A 42 -0.52 -29.21 -13.87
CA ILE A 42 -1.28 -27.95 -13.83
C ILE A 42 -1.53 -27.52 -12.38
N THR A 43 -1.93 -28.44 -11.50
CA THR A 43 -2.10 -28.15 -10.05
C THR A 43 -0.80 -27.77 -9.36
N ARG A 44 0.34 -28.40 -9.70
CA ARG A 44 1.67 -28.01 -9.16
C ARG A 44 2.07 -26.59 -9.59
N LYS A 45 1.89 -26.23 -10.86
CA LYS A 45 2.22 -24.87 -11.34
C LYS A 45 1.29 -23.81 -10.72
N LEU A 46 0.01 -24.12 -10.54
CA LEU A 46 -0.93 -23.22 -9.86
C LEU A 46 -0.60 -23.05 -8.37
N LEU A 47 -0.18 -24.14 -7.70
CA LEU A 47 0.27 -24.11 -6.30
C LEU A 47 1.55 -23.30 -6.12
N ILE A 48 2.53 -23.45 -7.02
CA ILE A 48 3.76 -22.67 -6.99
C ILE A 48 3.45 -21.18 -7.23
N LEU A 49 2.58 -20.86 -8.18
CA LEU A 49 2.18 -19.48 -8.45
C LEU A 49 1.44 -18.87 -7.24
N ALA A 50 0.53 -19.62 -6.62
CA ALA A 50 -0.16 -19.20 -5.40
C ALA A 50 0.82 -19.00 -4.22
N PHE A 51 1.83 -19.86 -4.08
CA PHE A 51 2.84 -19.75 -3.03
C PHE A 51 3.79 -18.56 -3.26
N VAL A 52 4.17 -18.29 -4.51
CA VAL A 52 4.97 -17.12 -4.91
C VAL A 52 4.18 -15.82 -4.69
N LEU A 53 2.89 -15.80 -5.02
CA LEU A 53 2.01 -14.68 -4.69
C LEU A 53 1.89 -14.48 -3.17
N LEU A 54 1.69 -15.55 -2.39
CA LEU A 54 1.60 -15.46 -0.94
C LEU A 54 2.91 -14.96 -0.30
N ALA A 55 4.06 -15.40 -0.82
CA ALA A 55 5.37 -14.93 -0.41
C ALA A 55 5.61 -13.46 -0.79
N ALA A 56 5.16 -13.04 -1.98
CA ALA A 56 5.23 -11.63 -2.40
C ALA A 56 4.35 -10.72 -1.55
N LEU A 57 3.15 -11.17 -1.16
CA LEU A 57 2.26 -10.43 -0.26
C LEU A 57 2.81 -10.33 1.17
N ALA A 58 3.60 -11.31 1.61
CA ALA A 58 4.25 -11.27 2.93
C ALA A 58 5.45 -10.29 3.00
N MET A 59 5.96 -9.81 1.87
CA MET A 59 7.07 -8.84 1.81
C MET A 59 6.60 -7.39 1.75
N VAL A 60 5.30 -7.11 1.93
CA VAL A 60 4.79 -5.73 1.95
C VAL A 60 5.32 -5.01 3.21
N PRO A 61 6.01 -3.86 3.07
CA PRO A 61 6.43 -3.08 4.22
C PRO A 61 5.23 -2.74 5.11
N ALA A 62 5.34 -2.97 6.41
CA ALA A 62 4.33 -2.51 7.36
C ALA A 62 4.26 -0.97 7.28
N ALA A 63 3.14 -0.45 6.79
CA ALA A 63 2.88 0.99 6.80
C ALA A 63 2.44 1.37 8.22
N SER A 64 3.30 2.05 8.97
CA SER A 64 2.92 2.66 10.25
C SER A 64 2.56 4.12 10.04
N ALA A 65 1.35 4.51 10.45
CA ALA A 65 0.88 5.88 10.38
C ALA A 65 0.20 6.31 11.69
N ASN A 66 0.36 7.58 12.04
CA ASN A 66 -0.31 8.22 13.17
C ASN A 66 -1.09 9.43 12.65
N SER A 67 -2.16 9.81 13.35
CA SER A 67 -2.89 11.03 13.08
C SER A 67 -3.11 11.83 14.35
N PHE A 68 -3.12 13.15 14.22
CA PHE A 68 -3.32 14.10 15.30
C PHE A 68 -4.31 15.17 14.81
N THR A 69 -5.13 15.69 15.72
CA THR A 69 -6.04 16.80 15.43
C THR A 69 -5.47 18.09 15.99
N ILE A 70 -5.52 19.17 15.21
CA ILE A 70 -5.11 20.51 15.62
C ILE A 70 -6.32 21.17 16.28
N THR A 71 -6.25 21.37 17.60
CA THR A 71 -7.40 21.88 18.39
C THR A 71 -7.00 22.98 19.37
N SER A 72 -5.77 22.99 19.86
CA SER A 72 -5.29 24.04 20.78
C SER A 72 -4.59 25.14 20.00
N ASN A 73 -4.87 26.39 20.31
CA ASN A 73 -4.38 27.55 19.58
C ASN A 73 -4.39 28.80 20.46
N ASN A 74 -3.59 29.80 20.09
CA ASN A 74 -3.53 31.09 20.80
C ASN A 74 -4.52 32.14 20.28
N LEU A 75 -5.44 31.75 19.38
CA LEU A 75 -6.45 32.64 18.79
C LEU A 75 -7.82 32.52 19.47
N GLY A 76 -7.96 31.62 20.46
CA GLY A 76 -9.23 31.34 21.12
C GLY A 76 -10.25 30.64 20.21
N LEU A 77 -9.79 30.06 19.10
CA LEU A 77 -10.65 29.32 18.17
C LEU A 77 -11.06 27.98 18.80
N SER A 78 -12.30 27.57 18.56
CA SER A 78 -12.82 26.28 19.01
C SER A 78 -12.94 25.28 17.86
N GLY A 79 -12.98 23.99 18.20
CA GLY A 79 -13.11 22.90 17.22
C GLY A 79 -11.78 22.46 16.60
N THR A 80 -11.88 21.68 15.52
CA THR A 80 -10.72 21.13 14.80
C THR A 80 -10.30 22.06 13.67
N LEU A 81 -9.11 22.64 13.82
CA LEU A 81 -8.53 23.57 12.83
C LEU A 81 -7.88 22.83 11.66
N GLY A 82 -7.50 21.57 11.87
CA GLY A 82 -6.92 20.71 10.87
C GLY A 82 -6.48 19.37 11.44
N THR A 83 -5.88 18.55 10.61
CA THR A 83 -5.31 17.26 10.96
C THR A 83 -3.86 17.19 10.53
N VAL A 84 -3.07 16.45 11.29
CA VAL A 84 -1.70 16.07 10.92
C VAL A 84 -1.67 14.56 10.81
N SER A 85 -1.18 14.04 9.71
CA SER A 85 -0.87 12.62 9.54
C SER A 85 0.64 12.45 9.39
N THR A 86 1.19 11.46 10.07
CA THR A 86 2.59 11.09 9.98
C THR A 86 2.70 9.63 9.56
N THR A 87 3.44 9.33 8.50
CA THR A 87 3.57 7.97 7.96
C THR A 87 5.04 7.62 7.80
N GLN A 88 5.43 6.41 8.24
CA GLN A 88 6.79 5.93 8.04
C GLN A 88 7.06 5.63 6.57
N SER A 89 8.19 6.14 6.06
CA SER A 89 8.69 5.90 4.71
C SER A 89 10.18 5.60 4.75
N GLY A 90 10.53 4.31 4.75
CA GLY A 90 11.91 3.87 4.99
C GLY A 90 12.41 4.36 6.36
N SER A 91 13.56 5.04 6.37
CA SER A 91 14.14 5.65 7.58
C SER A 91 13.60 7.05 7.91
N ASN A 92 12.59 7.52 7.18
CA ASN A 92 12.05 8.87 7.30
C ASN A 92 10.57 8.86 7.68
N VAL A 93 10.05 9.99 8.14
CA VAL A 93 8.62 10.18 8.40
C VAL A 93 8.08 11.23 7.44
N VAL A 94 7.07 10.88 6.66
CA VAL A 94 6.32 11.84 5.87
C VAL A 94 5.22 12.43 6.74
N VAL A 95 5.21 13.75 6.86
CA VAL A 95 4.20 14.52 7.57
C VAL A 95 3.30 15.19 6.53
N THR A 96 1.99 15.09 6.73
CA THR A 96 0.98 15.81 5.94
C THR A 96 0.03 16.54 6.87
N ILE A 97 -0.03 17.85 6.72
CA ILE A 97 -0.94 18.73 7.45
C ILE A 97 -2.07 19.11 6.49
N THR A 98 -3.31 18.95 6.93
CA THR A 98 -4.51 19.33 6.18
C THR A 98 -5.40 20.19 7.05
N MET A 99 -5.62 21.43 6.64
CA MET A 99 -6.44 22.39 7.36
C MET A 99 -7.93 22.19 7.06
N SER A 100 -8.77 22.41 8.07
CA SER A 100 -10.22 22.47 7.91
C SER A 100 -10.62 23.70 7.06
N PRO A 101 -11.81 23.70 6.42
CA PRO A 101 -12.31 24.86 5.69
C PRO A 101 -12.28 26.14 6.54
N GLY A 102 -11.86 27.26 5.94
CA GLY A 102 -11.70 28.54 6.65
C GLY A 102 -10.32 28.76 7.28
N TYR A 103 -9.44 27.76 7.23
CA TYR A 103 -8.07 27.87 7.74
C TYR A 103 -7.04 27.50 6.67
N ALA A 104 -5.86 28.11 6.78
CA ALA A 104 -4.73 27.88 5.91
C ALA A 104 -3.41 27.93 6.71
N ILE A 105 -2.30 27.61 6.05
CA ILE A 105 -0.97 27.59 6.66
C ILE A 105 -0.19 28.83 6.25
N VAL A 106 0.52 29.46 7.19
CA VAL A 106 1.44 30.55 6.89
C VAL A 106 2.74 29.94 6.36
N SER A 107 2.95 30.00 5.03
CA SER A 107 4.09 29.34 4.38
C SER A 107 5.39 30.15 4.41
N GLN A 108 5.33 31.48 4.23
CA GLN A 108 6.49 32.37 4.28
C GLN A 108 6.64 32.96 5.69
N GLY A 109 7.80 32.83 6.31
CA GLY A 109 8.05 33.35 7.65
C GLY A 109 7.21 32.67 8.75
N GLY A 110 6.52 31.59 8.42
CA GLY A 110 5.77 30.76 9.34
C GLY A 110 6.68 29.91 10.21
N PHE A 111 6.06 29.10 11.07
CA PHE A 111 6.77 28.22 11.99
C PHE A 111 6.14 26.83 11.99
N ILE A 112 7.00 25.81 12.10
CA ILE A 112 6.64 24.40 12.30
C ILE A 112 7.30 23.97 13.61
N GLY A 113 6.51 23.63 14.61
CA GLY A 113 6.96 23.06 15.88
C GLY A 113 6.83 21.54 15.85
N LEU A 114 7.81 20.82 16.39
CA LEU A 114 7.81 19.37 16.50
C LEU A 114 8.10 18.96 17.94
N ASN A 115 7.25 18.08 18.47
CA ASN A 115 7.50 17.40 19.73
C ASN A 115 7.98 15.98 19.42
N THR A 116 9.15 15.68 19.96
CA THR A 116 9.84 14.41 19.74
C THR A 116 10.09 13.69 21.07
N THR A 117 10.25 12.36 21.00
CA THR A 117 10.65 11.52 22.14
C THR A 117 11.76 10.54 21.75
N GLY A 118 12.27 9.78 22.73
CA GLY A 118 13.28 8.74 22.49
C GLY A 118 14.63 9.28 22.04
N GLY A 119 14.99 10.50 22.45
CA GLY A 119 16.29 11.13 22.14
C GLY A 119 16.44 11.65 20.71
N LEU A 120 15.37 11.67 19.91
CA LEU A 120 15.39 12.28 18.58
C LEU A 120 15.59 13.79 18.69
N THR A 121 16.72 14.27 18.18
CA THR A 121 17.05 15.70 18.08
C THR A 121 17.11 16.08 16.61
N LEU A 122 16.37 17.12 16.24
CA LEU A 122 16.34 17.57 14.85
C LEU A 122 17.36 18.69 14.61
N SER A 123 17.86 18.77 13.39
CA SER A 123 18.85 19.73 12.93
C SER A 123 18.27 20.59 11.81
N GLY A 124 19.00 21.65 11.41
CA GLY A 124 18.57 22.52 10.30
C GLY A 124 18.32 21.81 8.97
N SER A 125 18.86 20.60 8.78
CA SER A 125 18.64 19.77 7.58
C SER A 125 17.68 18.60 7.80
N SER A 126 17.04 18.49 8.97
CA SER A 126 16.18 17.35 9.28
C SER A 126 14.82 17.41 8.61
N LEU A 127 14.38 18.57 8.11
CA LEU A 127 13.15 18.72 7.33
C LEU A 127 13.50 18.93 5.85
N GLY A 128 12.82 18.19 4.97
CA GLY A 128 13.00 18.28 3.53
C GLY A 128 11.76 17.88 2.74
N SER A 129 11.90 17.83 1.42
CA SER A 129 10.84 17.37 0.49
C SER A 129 9.48 18.04 0.72
N PHE A 130 9.50 19.37 0.88
CA PHE A 130 8.27 20.15 1.03
C PHE A 130 7.41 20.04 -0.24
N SER A 131 6.09 19.91 -0.07
CA SER A 131 5.12 19.87 -1.16
C SER A 131 4.98 21.20 -1.91
N ILE A 132 5.55 22.27 -1.36
CA ILE A 132 5.54 23.61 -1.93
C ILE A 132 6.92 23.89 -2.52
N SER A 133 6.95 24.18 -3.82
CA SER A 133 8.18 24.46 -4.55
C SER A 133 8.96 25.62 -3.92
N ASN A 134 10.28 25.43 -3.75
CA ASN A 134 11.19 26.41 -3.16
C ASN A 134 10.89 26.77 -1.69
N MET A 135 10.09 25.96 -1.00
CA MET A 135 9.94 26.04 0.45
C MET A 135 11.12 25.34 1.14
N SER A 136 11.58 25.94 2.22
CA SER A 136 12.61 25.41 3.11
C SER A 136 12.26 25.75 4.56
N ALA A 137 12.90 25.07 5.50
CA ALA A 137 12.75 25.38 6.91
C ALA A 137 14.12 25.36 7.59
N GLY A 138 14.37 26.37 8.43
CA GLY A 138 15.60 26.47 9.22
C GLY A 138 15.29 26.32 10.70
N LEU A 139 16.10 25.52 11.40
CA LEU A 139 15.97 25.35 12.85
C LEU A 139 16.17 26.69 13.55
N GLN A 140 15.29 27.01 14.49
CA GLN A 140 15.38 28.20 15.33
C GLN A 140 16.20 27.90 16.60
N PRO A 141 16.99 28.86 17.10
CA PRO A 141 17.70 28.70 18.37
C PRO A 141 16.76 28.58 19.58
N ASN A 142 15.59 29.22 19.50
CA ASN A 142 14.53 29.13 20.49
C ASN A 142 13.50 28.07 20.08
N SER A 143 13.07 27.24 21.03
CA SER A 143 12.05 26.21 20.80
C SER A 143 10.64 26.63 21.23
N SER A 144 10.45 27.90 21.61
CA SER A 144 9.15 28.43 22.05
C SER A 144 8.62 29.52 21.12
N ILE A 145 7.29 29.53 20.95
CA ILE A 145 6.53 30.57 20.26
C ILE A 145 5.24 30.87 21.02
N GLY A 146 5.09 32.10 21.49
CA GLY A 146 4.03 32.45 22.44
C GLY A 146 4.19 31.63 23.74
N SER A 147 3.10 30.97 24.16
CA SER A 147 3.09 30.05 25.31
C SER A 147 3.39 28.59 24.95
N PHE A 148 3.63 28.29 23.67
CA PHE A 148 3.91 26.94 23.21
C PHE A 148 5.41 26.68 23.19
N THR A 149 5.81 25.49 23.64
CA THR A 149 7.20 25.02 23.64
C THR A 149 7.29 23.69 22.92
N PHE A 150 8.30 23.55 22.08
CA PHE A 150 8.58 22.38 21.27
C PHE A 150 9.91 21.72 21.64
N SER A 151 10.11 20.48 21.21
CA SER A 151 11.46 19.91 21.17
C SER A 151 12.31 20.68 20.17
N ASP A 152 11.76 20.88 18.97
CA ASP A 152 12.42 21.58 17.87
C ASP A 152 11.43 22.54 17.19
N LEU A 153 11.88 23.75 16.90
CA LEU A 153 11.09 24.77 16.19
C LEU A 153 11.79 25.17 14.91
N PHE A 154 11.06 25.17 13.81
CA PHE A 154 11.57 25.52 12.50
C PHE A 154 10.86 26.75 11.97
N LYS A 155 11.61 27.68 11.38
CA LYS A 155 11.05 28.82 10.65
C LYS A 155 11.04 28.51 9.17
N THR A 156 9.89 28.68 8.53
CA THR A 156 9.72 28.40 7.11
C THR A 156 10.07 29.61 6.25
N SER A 157 10.62 29.35 5.07
CA SER A 157 10.96 30.37 4.07
C SER A 157 10.61 29.86 2.68
N LEU A 158 10.13 30.77 1.84
CA LEU A 158 9.59 30.59 0.52
C LEU A 158 10.02 31.78 -0.35
N LYS A 159 10.73 31.50 -1.46
CA LYS A 159 11.36 32.55 -2.27
C LYS A 159 10.39 33.46 -3.03
N HIS A 160 9.14 33.04 -3.24
CA HIS A 160 8.19 33.71 -4.14
C HIS A 160 7.02 34.41 -3.42
N GLY A 161 7.21 34.78 -2.15
CA GLY A 161 6.22 35.53 -1.38
C GLY A 161 5.25 34.64 -0.59
N GLN A 162 4.32 35.27 0.12
CA GLN A 162 3.40 34.60 1.03
C GLN A 162 2.35 33.78 0.28
N GLN A 163 2.19 32.52 0.67
CA GLN A 163 1.07 31.66 0.26
C GLN A 163 0.29 31.18 1.48
N PHE A 164 -0.98 30.83 1.26
CA PHE A 164 -1.89 30.30 2.28
C PHE A 164 -2.46 28.94 1.84
N PRO A 165 -1.61 27.90 1.72
CA PRO A 165 -2.06 26.56 1.36
C PRO A 165 -2.91 25.94 2.47
N THR A 166 -3.90 25.16 2.09
CA THR A 166 -4.70 24.34 3.01
C THR A 166 -4.05 22.99 3.31
N THR A 167 -3.10 22.55 2.49
CA THR A 167 -2.33 21.32 2.70
C THR A 167 -0.84 21.59 2.58
N LEU A 168 -0.06 21.01 3.50
CA LEU A 168 1.40 21.04 3.47
C LEU A 168 1.93 19.65 3.81
N SER A 169 2.80 19.11 2.95
CA SER A 169 3.55 17.89 3.26
C SER A 169 5.04 18.16 3.28
N PHE A 170 5.75 17.45 4.14
CA PHE A 170 7.21 17.46 4.22
C PHE A 170 7.72 16.15 4.82
N THR A 171 9.01 15.92 4.75
CA THR A 171 9.66 14.73 5.29
C THR A 171 10.57 15.11 6.44
N ILE A 172 10.45 14.40 7.56
CA ILE A 172 11.42 14.38 8.66
C ILE A 172 12.42 13.26 8.36
N LEU A 173 13.68 13.63 8.20
CA LEU A 173 14.76 12.69 7.88
C LEU A 173 15.25 11.96 9.12
N ASN A 174 15.58 10.68 8.96
CA ASN A 174 16.17 9.83 10.01
C ASN A 174 15.33 9.79 11.29
N ALA A 175 14.02 9.64 11.14
CA ALA A 175 13.07 9.60 12.24
C ALA A 175 12.16 8.37 12.16
N ASN A 176 11.68 7.93 13.32
CA ASN A 176 10.63 6.95 13.43
C ASN A 176 9.29 7.64 13.77
N VAL A 177 8.19 7.17 13.18
CA VAL A 177 6.86 7.76 13.40
C VAL A 177 6.46 7.76 14.88
N ASN A 178 6.89 6.76 15.65
CA ASN A 178 6.61 6.64 17.09
C ASN A 178 7.38 7.67 17.93
N GLN A 179 8.41 8.30 17.36
CA GLN A 179 9.16 9.38 18.02
C GLN A 179 8.44 10.72 17.88
N ILE A 180 7.46 10.86 17.00
CA ILE A 180 6.71 12.10 16.81
C ILE A 180 5.49 12.09 17.72
N THR A 181 5.48 12.96 18.72
CA THR A 181 4.45 12.98 19.77
C THR A 181 3.46 14.14 19.64
N GLY A 182 3.81 15.15 18.85
CA GLY A 182 2.93 16.28 18.57
C GLY A 182 3.57 17.26 17.59
N LEU A 183 2.74 18.15 17.06
CA LEU A 183 3.15 19.16 16.10
C LEU A 183 2.50 20.51 16.39
N GLY A 184 3.13 21.56 15.91
CA GLY A 184 2.61 22.91 15.89
C GLY A 184 2.81 23.55 14.53
N ILE A 185 1.88 24.40 14.11
CA ILE A 185 1.94 25.09 12.82
C ILE A 185 1.41 26.51 12.96
N HIS A 186 2.04 27.43 12.24
CA HIS A 186 1.55 28.79 12.08
C HIS A 186 0.37 28.78 11.10
N ILE A 187 -0.81 29.07 11.62
CA ILE A 187 -2.06 29.07 10.88
C ILE A 187 -2.51 30.48 10.50
N CYS A 188 -3.37 30.51 9.51
CA CYS A 188 -4.07 31.66 9.00
C CYS A 188 -5.58 31.37 9.03
N VAL A 189 -6.37 32.29 9.56
CA VAL A 189 -7.83 32.32 9.35
C VAL A 189 -8.09 33.03 8.03
N VAL A 190 -8.70 32.32 7.08
CA VAL A 190 -8.93 32.83 5.73
C VAL A 190 -10.07 33.85 5.75
N GLY A 191 -9.84 35.00 5.13
CA GLY A 191 -10.82 36.07 4.89
C GLY A 191 -10.86 36.48 3.42
N GLY A 192 -11.59 37.56 3.11
CA GLY A 192 -11.90 37.99 1.73
C GLY A 192 -10.69 38.07 0.80
N ASP A 193 -9.62 38.74 1.22
CA ASP A 193 -8.42 38.98 0.38
C ASP A 193 -7.21 38.11 0.76
N GLY A 194 -7.42 37.03 1.52
CA GLY A 194 -6.35 36.12 1.95
C GLY A 194 -6.39 35.86 3.45
N CYS A 195 -5.41 36.34 4.20
CA CYS A 195 -5.31 36.06 5.63
C CYS A 195 -5.88 37.18 6.50
N ALA A 196 -6.98 36.90 7.21
CA ALA A 196 -7.59 37.86 8.12
C ALA A 196 -6.88 37.93 9.48
N SER A 197 -6.44 36.78 9.99
CA SER A 197 -5.74 36.69 11.26
C SER A 197 -4.75 35.54 11.24
N THR A 198 -3.63 35.69 11.93
CA THR A 198 -2.58 34.67 12.02
C THR A 198 -2.31 34.32 13.47
N GLY A 199 -2.00 33.06 13.71
CA GLY A 199 -1.69 32.58 15.06
C GLY A 199 -1.08 31.20 15.03
N PHE A 200 -0.73 30.69 16.19
CA PHE A 200 -0.09 29.40 16.32
C PHE A 200 -1.06 28.37 16.88
N ALA A 201 -1.12 27.21 16.24
CA ALA A 201 -1.97 26.11 16.64
C ALA A 201 -1.15 24.82 16.78
N ILE A 202 -1.55 23.98 17.72
CA ILE A 202 -0.88 22.73 18.05
C ILE A 202 -1.87 21.58 18.06
N THR A 203 -1.33 20.38 17.89
CA THR A 203 -2.07 19.15 18.07
C THR A 203 -2.58 19.02 19.51
N GLY A 204 -3.88 18.76 19.68
CA GLY A 204 -4.48 18.46 20.97
C GLY A 204 -3.98 17.12 21.51
N GLY A 205 -3.89 17.02 22.85
CA GLY A 205 -3.28 15.91 23.57
C GLY A 205 -3.65 14.51 23.07
N ASN A 206 -2.57 13.72 22.93
CA ASN A 206 -2.44 12.32 22.54
C ASN A 206 -3.03 11.93 21.17
N PRO A 207 -2.22 11.31 20.28
CA PRO A 207 -2.75 10.75 19.05
C PRO A 207 -3.85 9.73 19.42
N PRO A 208 -5.01 9.69 18.72
CA PRO A 208 -5.83 8.50 18.72
C PRO A 208 -4.92 7.29 18.46
N ALA A 209 -5.10 6.23 19.25
CA ALA A 209 -4.26 5.04 19.22
C ALA A 209 -3.99 4.64 17.76
N ALA A 210 -2.71 4.57 17.39
CA ALA A 210 -2.28 4.21 16.04
C ALA A 210 -3.05 2.95 15.63
N VAL A 211 -3.93 3.07 14.64
CA VAL A 211 -4.71 1.95 14.15
C VAL A 211 -3.71 0.99 13.53
N PRO A 212 -3.56 -0.24 14.04
CA PRO A 212 -2.67 -1.20 13.42
C PRO A 212 -3.29 -1.65 12.09
N GLU A 213 -2.82 -1.09 10.99
CA GLU A 213 -3.09 -1.57 9.63
C GLU A 213 -1.87 -2.43 9.20
N PRO A 214 -1.90 -3.29 8.16
CA PRO A 214 -2.89 -4.22 7.60
C PRO A 214 -2.61 -5.69 8.02
N GLY A 215 -1.69 -5.91 8.97
CA GLY A 215 -1.24 -7.25 9.38
C GLY A 215 -2.33 -8.12 10.00
N THR A 216 -3.33 -7.55 10.66
CA THR A 216 -4.45 -8.29 11.26
C THR A 216 -5.40 -8.86 10.21
N LEU A 217 -5.65 -8.16 9.08
CA LEU A 217 -6.38 -8.73 7.95
C LEU A 217 -5.58 -9.84 7.26
N SER A 218 -4.26 -9.68 7.14
CA SER A 218 -3.40 -10.72 6.56
C SER A 218 -3.24 -11.92 7.51
N LEU A 219 -3.21 -11.72 8.83
CA LEU A 219 -3.15 -12.77 9.85
C LEU A 219 -4.51 -13.47 10.01
N LEU A 220 -5.63 -12.73 9.93
CA LEU A 220 -6.97 -13.31 9.90
C LEU A 220 -7.18 -14.10 8.60
N GLY A 221 -6.76 -13.55 7.45
CA GLY A 221 -6.85 -14.21 6.14
C GLY A 221 -5.97 -15.46 6.05
N SER A 222 -4.71 -15.38 6.47
CA SER A 222 -3.81 -16.54 6.53
C SER A 222 -4.21 -17.55 7.62
N GLY A 223 -4.76 -17.08 8.74
CA GLY A 223 -5.34 -17.91 9.80
C GLY A 223 -6.54 -18.72 9.32
N LEU A 224 -7.50 -18.09 8.62
CA LEU A 224 -8.66 -18.77 8.03
C LEU A 224 -8.26 -19.76 6.93
N VAL A 225 -7.31 -19.40 6.07
CA VAL A 225 -6.76 -20.31 5.05
C VAL A 225 -5.99 -21.47 5.69
N GLY A 226 -5.24 -21.22 6.77
CA GLY A 226 -4.58 -22.25 7.56
C GLY A 226 -5.56 -23.21 8.21
N ILE A 227 -6.63 -22.71 8.83
CA ILE A 227 -7.70 -23.52 9.43
C ILE A 227 -8.45 -24.33 8.35
N ALA A 228 -8.79 -23.73 7.21
CA ALA A 228 -9.41 -24.43 6.09
C ALA A 228 -8.50 -25.55 5.53
N GLY A 229 -7.18 -25.32 5.50
CA GLY A 229 -6.20 -26.34 5.11
C GLY A 229 -6.12 -27.52 6.08
N VAL A 230 -6.21 -27.25 7.39
CA VAL A 230 -6.23 -28.29 8.44
C VAL A 230 -7.54 -29.08 8.43
N LEU A 231 -8.69 -28.41 8.28
CA LEU A 231 -9.99 -29.08 8.19
C LEU A 231 -10.06 -29.98 6.94
N ARG A 232 -9.51 -29.55 5.79
CA ARG A 232 -9.46 -30.39 4.59
C ARG A 232 -8.59 -31.64 4.74
N ARG A 233 -7.54 -31.61 5.58
CA ARG A 233 -6.74 -32.81 5.89
C ARG A 233 -7.49 -33.79 6.78
N ARG A 234 -8.46 -33.33 7.58
CA ARG A 234 -9.17 -34.17 8.56
C ARG A 234 -10.40 -34.90 7.99
N PHE A 235 -10.95 -34.43 6.86
CA PHE A 235 -12.15 -35.03 6.21
C PHE A 235 -11.85 -35.77 4.89
N ILE A 236 -10.57 -35.96 4.53
CA ILE A 236 -10.13 -36.74 3.34
C ILE A 236 -9.35 -38.01 3.74
N SER A 237 -9.24 -38.30 5.04
CA SER A 237 -8.86 -39.63 5.54
C SER A 237 -10.11 -40.41 5.89
#